data_AF-A0A662FPG7-F1
#
_entry.id   AF-A0A662FPG7-F1
#
_cell.length_a   1.000
_cell.length_b   1.000
_cell.length_c   1.000
_cell.angle_alpha   90.00
_cell.angle_beta   90.00
_cell.angle_gamma   90.00
#
_symmetry.space_group_name_H-M   'P 1'
#
loop_
_entity.id
_entity.type
_entity.pdbx_description
1 polymer ?
#
loop_
_entity_poly.entity_id
_entity_poly.type
_entity_poly.pdbx_seq_one_letter_code
_entity_poly.pdbx_strand_id
1 'polypeptide(L)'
;MRIRGGIKSMSYYLWFRESIEDLERARKLVKLNDIKAAYFFLQQAIEKAFKGLLLKKLIFVKSHDISLLYDYISDEYKEFRNLPEEEVEMIKSLTIHYSASRYPDARIRFKIPEELYNDVNKVKRMIEIVEKILEFSKKLLEKDPKFGIDERGISIDEIISKYINRVRKFLNLACVIVFGSRSRGDWKPWSDVDIVVIVHEMNIKNFNELFKVLHEPLIEYRIYRVDEALQAIREGDPTLLLALFEGVVVYDDGIYNRLRDLFRKLWRVEVLLPNVAYKFIRNMSA
;
A
#
# COMPACT_ATOMS: atom_id res chain seq x y z
N MET A 1 3.55 33.48 -0.87
CA MET A 1 3.64 32.22 -1.64
C MET A 1 3.66 31.05 -0.65
N ARG A 2 2.48 30.52 -0.30
CA ARG A 2 2.32 29.40 0.65
C ARG A 2 1.59 28.29 -0.10
N ILE A 3 2.32 27.27 -0.52
CA ILE A 3 1.73 26.03 -1.01
C ILE A 3 1.23 25.27 0.23
N ARG A 4 -0.08 25.34 0.47
CA ARG A 4 -0.80 24.47 1.41
C ARG A 4 -1.60 23.47 0.57
N GLY A 5 -1.57 22.20 0.99
CA GLY A 5 -2.57 21.22 0.55
C GLY A 5 -2.09 20.33 -0.58
N GLY A 6 -1.17 19.44 -0.27
CA GLY A 6 -0.84 18.28 -1.09
C GLY A 6 -0.19 17.30 -0.13
N ILE A 7 -0.89 16.20 0.14
CA ILE A 7 -0.47 15.00 0.84
C ILE A 7 1.05 15.00 1.04
N LYS A 8 1.52 15.34 2.26
CA LYS A 8 2.86 14.88 2.66
C LYS A 8 2.74 13.37 2.53
N SER A 9 3.36 12.79 1.50
CA SER A 9 3.61 11.35 1.42
C SER A 9 3.93 10.91 2.84
N MET A 10 3.04 10.10 3.43
CA MET A 10 3.00 9.94 4.88
C MET A 10 4.41 9.68 5.38
N SER A 11 4.92 10.49 6.33
CA SER A 11 6.37 10.57 6.61
C SER A 11 7.01 9.18 6.72
N TYR A 12 6.32 8.21 7.31
CA TYR A 12 6.82 6.83 7.43
C TYR A 12 7.02 6.09 6.10
N TYR A 13 6.23 6.35 5.04
CA TYR A 13 6.39 5.66 3.76
C TYR A 13 7.67 6.09 3.06
N LEU A 14 8.06 7.36 3.20
CA LEU A 14 9.37 7.84 2.74
C LEU A 14 10.52 7.15 3.49
N TRP A 15 10.39 6.99 4.82
CA TRP A 15 11.37 6.24 5.61
C TRP A 15 11.47 4.78 5.17
N PHE A 16 10.34 4.12 4.92
CA PHE A 16 10.34 2.75 4.43
C PHE A 16 10.91 2.63 3.01
N ARG A 17 10.57 3.54 2.09
CA ARG A 17 11.17 3.55 0.75
C ARG A 17 12.70 3.67 0.82
N GLU A 18 13.20 4.55 1.67
CA GLU A 18 14.64 4.71 1.90
C GLU A 18 15.29 3.42 2.44
N SER A 19 14.56 2.62 3.25
CA SER A 19 15.07 1.32 3.70
C SER A 19 15.28 0.31 2.57
N ILE A 20 14.40 0.33 1.55
CA ILE A 20 14.53 -0.51 0.36
C ILE A 20 15.74 -0.07 -0.47
N GLU A 21 15.92 1.24 -0.64
CA GLU A 21 17.10 1.79 -1.33
C GLU A 21 18.40 1.40 -0.61
N ASP A 22 18.42 1.41 0.72
CA ASP A 22 19.58 0.97 1.50
C ASP A 22 19.87 -0.53 1.37
N LEU A 23 18.85 -1.39 1.34
CA LEU A 23 19.04 -2.82 1.04
C LEU A 23 19.66 -3.02 -0.35
N GLU A 24 19.20 -2.26 -1.36
CA GLU A 24 19.80 -2.30 -2.69
C GLU A 24 21.26 -1.81 -2.70
N ARG A 25 21.57 -0.74 -1.95
CA ARG A 25 22.95 -0.24 -1.77
C ARG A 25 23.82 -1.34 -1.15
N ALA A 26 23.36 -1.99 -0.09
CA ALA A 26 24.06 -3.09 0.55
C ALA A 26 24.36 -4.23 -0.43
N ARG A 27 23.36 -4.65 -1.24
CA ARG A 27 23.54 -5.69 -2.27
C ARG A 27 24.58 -5.32 -3.31
N LYS A 28 24.60 -4.06 -3.76
CA LYS A 28 25.61 -3.56 -4.71
C LYS A 28 27.01 -3.58 -4.09
N LEU A 29 27.14 -3.20 -2.83
CA LEU A 29 28.42 -3.17 -2.11
C LEU A 29 28.99 -4.56 -1.86
N VAL A 30 28.16 -5.56 -1.55
CA VAL A 30 28.62 -6.96 -1.47
C VAL A 30 29.20 -7.44 -2.80
N LYS A 31 28.59 -7.08 -3.94
CA LYS A 31 29.12 -7.40 -5.28
C LYS A 31 30.47 -6.72 -5.57
N LEU A 32 30.69 -5.55 -4.99
CA LEU A 32 31.94 -4.80 -5.06
C LEU A 32 32.97 -5.23 -4.00
N ASN A 33 32.65 -6.28 -3.22
CA ASN A 33 33.46 -6.77 -2.11
C ASN A 33 33.70 -5.74 -0.98
N ASP A 34 32.85 -4.72 -0.86
CA ASP A 34 32.84 -3.80 0.29
C ASP A 34 31.80 -4.23 1.33
N ILE A 35 32.08 -5.35 2.00
CA ILE A 35 31.17 -5.96 2.98
C ILE A 35 30.98 -5.04 4.19
N LYS A 36 32.01 -4.30 4.59
CA LYS A 36 31.94 -3.36 5.70
C LYS A 36 30.92 -2.25 5.44
N ALA A 37 30.94 -1.65 4.24
CA ALA A 37 29.92 -0.68 3.85
C ALA A 37 28.56 -1.34 3.66
N ALA A 38 28.49 -2.59 3.18
CA ALA A 38 27.23 -3.33 3.10
C ALA A 38 26.55 -3.48 4.47
N TYR A 39 27.29 -3.84 5.52
CA TYR A 39 26.76 -3.93 6.89
C TYR A 39 26.21 -2.60 7.42
N PHE A 40 26.82 -1.47 7.05
CA PHE A 40 26.28 -0.15 7.38
C PHE A 40 24.90 0.05 6.76
N PHE A 41 24.75 -0.22 5.48
CA PHE A 41 23.47 -0.06 4.78
C PHE A 41 22.43 -1.09 5.21
N LEU A 42 22.83 -2.31 5.61
CA LEU A 42 21.90 -3.27 6.23
C LEU A 42 21.36 -2.77 7.57
N GLN A 43 22.22 -2.18 8.40
CA GLN A 43 21.79 -1.53 9.64
C GLN A 43 20.83 -0.37 9.35
N GLN A 44 21.15 0.50 8.39
CA GLN A 44 20.29 1.63 8.01
C GLN A 44 18.94 1.17 7.42
N ALA A 45 18.92 0.10 6.62
CA ALA A 45 17.70 -0.48 6.08
C ALA A 45 16.75 -0.91 7.22
N ILE A 46 17.21 -1.71 8.17
CA ILE A 46 16.39 -2.11 9.31
C ILE A 46 15.96 -0.91 10.16
N GLU A 47 16.88 -0.01 10.50
CA GLU A 47 16.58 1.17 11.32
C GLU A 47 15.45 2.00 10.71
N LYS A 48 15.52 2.26 9.40
CA LYS A 48 14.54 3.10 8.69
C LYS A 48 13.21 2.39 8.52
N ALA A 49 13.20 1.08 8.26
CA ALA A 49 11.98 0.30 8.19
C ALA A 49 11.25 0.29 9.54
N PHE A 50 11.99 0.07 10.61
CA PHE A 50 11.48 0.07 11.97
C PHE A 50 10.93 1.43 12.40
N LYS A 51 11.70 2.51 12.13
CA LYS A 51 11.21 3.87 12.33
C LYS A 51 9.97 4.17 11.48
N GLY A 52 9.88 3.66 10.26
CA GLY A 52 8.67 3.76 9.44
C GLY A 52 7.45 3.17 10.16
N LEU A 53 7.54 1.93 10.62
CA LEU A 53 6.44 1.29 11.37
C LEU A 53 6.06 2.05 12.65
N LEU A 54 7.03 2.49 13.44
CA LEU A 54 6.75 3.25 14.67
C LEU A 54 6.15 4.63 14.39
N LEU A 55 6.61 5.32 13.34
CA LEU A 55 6.04 6.59 12.90
C LEU A 55 4.59 6.45 12.45
N LYS A 56 4.22 5.31 11.85
CA LYS A 56 2.81 4.98 11.53
C LYS A 56 1.94 4.89 12.79
N LYS A 57 2.52 4.51 13.93
CA LYS A 57 1.88 4.51 15.26
C LYS A 57 2.04 5.83 16.02
N LEU A 58 2.58 6.88 15.39
CA LEU A 58 2.92 8.16 16.02
C LEU A 58 3.94 8.04 17.17
N ILE A 59 4.77 7.01 17.15
CA ILE A 59 5.84 6.77 18.13
C ILE A 59 7.17 7.24 17.54
N PHE A 60 7.89 8.09 18.27
CA PHE A 60 9.13 8.71 17.83
C PHE A 60 10.31 8.25 18.70
N VAL A 61 11.11 7.32 18.18
CA VAL A 61 12.31 6.82 18.87
C VAL A 61 13.57 7.49 18.29
N LYS A 62 14.24 8.30 19.11
CA LYS A 62 15.50 8.99 18.74
C LYS A 62 16.73 8.12 19.08
N SER A 63 16.79 6.93 18.48
CA SER A 63 17.91 5.99 18.65
C SER A 63 18.33 5.36 17.32
N HIS A 64 19.56 4.88 17.26
CA HIS A 64 20.08 4.03 16.18
C HIS A 64 20.19 2.55 16.61
N ASP A 65 19.83 2.26 17.86
CA ASP A 65 19.87 0.90 18.40
C ASP A 65 18.68 0.09 17.89
N ILE A 66 19.00 -0.90 17.05
CA ILE A 66 18.03 -1.83 16.48
C ILE A 66 17.35 -2.67 17.57
N SER A 67 18.04 -2.99 18.66
CA SER A 67 17.45 -3.74 19.78
C SER A 67 16.32 -2.96 20.43
N LEU A 68 16.57 -1.70 20.75
CA LEU A 68 15.57 -0.80 21.31
C LEU A 68 14.38 -0.62 20.34
N LEU A 69 14.66 -0.38 19.06
CA LEU A 69 13.61 -0.23 18.04
C LEU A 69 12.77 -1.51 17.89
N TYR A 70 13.41 -2.68 17.93
CA TYR A 70 12.73 -3.96 17.86
C TYR A 70 11.79 -4.17 19.05
N ASP A 71 12.23 -3.83 20.26
CA ASP A 71 11.40 -4.00 21.46
C ASP A 71 10.11 -3.18 21.35
N TYR A 72 10.21 -1.88 20.97
CA TYR A 72 9.03 -1.04 20.68
C TYR A 72 8.15 -1.63 19.56
N ILE A 73 8.74 -2.14 18.49
CA ILE A 73 7.97 -2.73 17.39
C ILE A 73 7.24 -3.99 17.84
N SER A 74 7.89 -4.84 18.62
CA SER A 74 7.30 -6.09 19.09
C SER A 74 6.13 -5.86 20.05
N ASP A 75 6.10 -4.71 20.73
CA ASP A 75 4.97 -4.28 21.55
C ASP A 75 3.79 -3.79 20.73
N GLU A 76 4.05 -3.01 19.68
CA GLU A 76 3.02 -2.41 18.83
C GLU A 76 2.48 -3.33 17.73
N TYR A 77 3.31 -4.25 17.27
CA TYR A 77 3.05 -5.18 16.18
C TYR A 77 3.31 -6.61 16.68
N LYS A 78 2.25 -7.23 17.23
CA LYS A 78 2.31 -8.58 17.81
C LYS A 78 2.88 -9.62 16.84
N GLU A 79 2.74 -9.41 15.54
CA GLU A 79 3.27 -10.29 14.52
C GLU A 79 4.81 -10.40 14.57
N PHE A 80 5.54 -9.39 15.08
CA PHE A 80 6.99 -9.46 15.30
C PHE A 80 7.38 -10.41 16.44
N ARG A 81 6.50 -10.65 17.43
CA ARG A 81 6.77 -11.58 18.53
C ARG A 81 6.88 -13.04 18.07
N ASN A 82 6.41 -13.34 16.87
CA ASN A 82 6.45 -14.68 16.28
C ASN A 82 7.69 -14.94 15.41
N LEU A 83 8.61 -13.99 15.29
CA LEU A 83 9.84 -14.19 14.55
C LEU A 83 10.76 -15.18 15.28
N PRO A 84 11.50 -16.05 14.55
CA PRO A 84 12.49 -16.94 15.16
C PRO A 84 13.55 -16.17 15.94
N GLU A 85 13.89 -16.64 17.14
CA GLU A 85 14.86 -15.97 18.03
C GLU A 85 16.21 -15.73 17.36
N GLU A 86 16.73 -16.70 16.61
CA GLU A 86 17.99 -16.57 15.86
C GLU A 86 17.95 -15.40 14.84
N GLU A 87 16.82 -15.22 14.14
CA GLU A 87 16.67 -14.11 13.18
C GLU A 87 16.65 -12.77 13.91
N VAL A 88 15.98 -12.70 15.07
CA VAL A 88 15.91 -11.49 15.90
C VAL A 88 17.30 -11.12 16.42
N GLU A 89 18.07 -12.09 16.95
CA GLU A 89 19.43 -11.85 17.42
C GLU A 89 20.35 -11.37 16.29
N MET A 90 20.24 -11.97 15.10
CA MET A 90 20.99 -11.54 13.92
C MET A 90 20.68 -10.08 13.57
N ILE A 91 19.40 -9.69 13.54
CA ILE A 91 19.01 -8.30 13.26
C ILE A 91 19.53 -7.35 14.34
N LYS A 92 19.36 -7.70 15.62
CA LYS A 92 19.86 -6.89 16.75
C LYS A 92 21.37 -6.71 16.71
N SER A 93 22.12 -7.70 16.21
CA SER A 93 23.57 -7.61 16.04
C SER A 93 24.01 -6.50 15.07
N LEU A 94 23.13 -6.02 14.17
CA LEU A 94 23.42 -4.93 13.26
C LEU A 94 23.67 -3.59 13.97
N THR A 95 23.19 -3.39 15.20
CA THR A 95 23.34 -2.13 15.96
C THR A 95 24.80 -1.64 15.96
N ILE A 96 25.77 -2.53 16.18
CA ILE A 96 27.18 -2.16 16.29
C ILE A 96 27.72 -1.56 14.97
N HIS A 97 27.15 -1.97 13.83
CA HIS A 97 27.61 -1.57 12.50
C HIS A 97 27.20 -0.16 12.12
N TYR A 98 26.31 0.50 12.88
CA TYR A 98 26.12 1.94 12.78
C TYR A 98 27.45 2.67 13.00
N SER A 99 28.25 2.28 14.01
CA SER A 99 29.50 2.94 14.36
C SER A 99 30.72 2.22 13.78
N ALA A 100 30.79 0.89 13.91
CA ALA A 100 31.98 0.12 13.61
C ALA A 100 32.36 0.07 12.11
N SER A 101 31.38 0.22 11.22
CA SER A 101 31.63 0.32 9.78
C SER A 101 32.37 1.61 9.40
N ARG A 102 32.17 2.69 10.17
CA ARG A 102 32.68 4.04 9.91
C ARG A 102 33.94 4.36 10.71
N TYR A 103 34.02 3.90 11.95
CA TYR A 103 35.02 4.34 12.91
C TYR A 103 35.92 3.19 13.38
N PRO A 104 37.26 3.28 13.20
CA PRO A 104 38.20 2.25 13.64
C PRO A 104 38.19 1.99 15.15
N ASP A 105 38.10 3.03 15.97
CA ASP A 105 38.02 2.93 17.44
C ASP A 105 36.76 2.19 17.89
N ALA A 106 35.65 2.32 17.17
CA ALA A 106 34.44 1.55 17.43
C ALA A 106 34.65 0.04 17.16
N ARG A 107 35.39 -0.33 16.10
CA ARG A 107 35.73 -1.75 15.84
C ARG A 107 36.56 -2.36 16.96
N ILE A 108 37.55 -1.62 17.45
CA ILE A 108 38.40 -2.06 18.57
C ILE A 108 37.56 -2.23 19.83
N ARG A 109 36.74 -1.22 20.15
CA ARG A 109 35.88 -1.19 21.34
C ARG A 109 34.89 -2.36 21.38
N PHE A 110 34.26 -2.66 20.25
CA PHE A 110 33.32 -3.78 20.13
C PHE A 110 34.00 -5.12 19.83
N LYS A 111 35.35 -5.14 19.76
CA LYS A 111 36.16 -6.33 19.47
C LYS A 111 35.68 -7.08 18.22
N ILE A 112 35.39 -6.33 17.15
CA ILE A 112 34.91 -6.94 15.91
C ILE A 112 36.07 -7.73 15.26
N PRO A 113 35.91 -9.04 15.01
CA PRO A 113 36.91 -9.83 14.31
C PRO A 113 37.11 -9.31 12.89
N GLU A 114 38.36 -9.27 12.42
CA GLU A 114 38.67 -8.83 11.06
C GLU A 114 38.02 -9.74 10.00
N GLU A 115 37.89 -11.04 10.29
CA GLU A 115 37.28 -11.98 9.36
C GLU A 115 35.79 -11.73 9.12
N LEU A 116 35.10 -11.00 10.02
CA LEU A 116 33.67 -10.71 9.87
C LEU A 116 33.37 -10.02 8.53
N TYR A 117 34.22 -9.06 8.15
CA TYR A 117 34.06 -8.30 6.90
C TYR A 117 34.64 -9.01 5.68
N ASN A 118 35.18 -10.22 5.85
CA ASN A 118 35.61 -11.09 4.76
C ASN A 118 34.63 -12.27 4.53
N ASP A 119 33.68 -12.48 5.45
CA ASP A 119 32.69 -13.55 5.38
C ASP A 119 31.50 -13.18 4.47
N VAL A 120 31.63 -13.54 3.19
CA VAL A 120 30.60 -13.36 2.17
C VAL A 120 29.32 -14.14 2.50
N ASN A 121 29.43 -15.30 3.13
CA ASN A 121 28.26 -16.14 3.44
C ASN A 121 27.43 -15.52 4.55
N LYS A 122 28.09 -14.98 5.59
CA LYS A 122 27.41 -14.31 6.70
C LYS A 122 26.69 -13.04 6.28
N VAL A 123 27.27 -12.21 5.40
CA VAL A 123 26.57 -11.03 4.88
C VAL A 123 25.41 -11.41 3.95
N LYS A 124 25.52 -12.48 3.15
CA LYS A 124 24.41 -13.00 2.34
C LYS A 124 23.24 -13.47 3.20
N ARG A 125 23.51 -14.24 4.25
CA ARG A 125 22.49 -14.66 5.23
C ARG A 125 21.82 -13.45 5.89
N MET A 126 22.60 -12.42 6.23
CA MET A 126 22.06 -11.18 6.77
C MET A 126 21.14 -10.45 5.76
N ILE A 127 21.52 -10.38 4.49
CA ILE A 127 20.69 -9.79 3.43
C ILE A 127 19.34 -10.52 3.32
N GLU A 128 19.34 -11.86 3.35
CA GLU A 128 18.11 -12.66 3.27
C GLU A 128 17.15 -12.36 4.43
N ILE A 129 17.69 -12.26 5.66
CA ILE A 129 16.89 -11.91 6.84
C ILE A 129 16.36 -10.48 6.74
N VAL A 130 17.21 -9.52 6.36
CA VAL A 130 16.79 -8.12 6.19
C VAL A 130 15.70 -8.01 5.12
N GLU A 131 15.84 -8.70 3.99
CA GLU A 131 14.81 -8.75 2.95
C GLU A 131 13.49 -9.31 3.47
N LYS A 132 13.52 -10.43 4.21
CA LYS A 132 12.33 -11.01 4.84
C LYS A 132 11.63 -10.01 5.77
N ILE A 133 12.40 -9.29 6.59
CA ILE A 133 11.87 -8.27 7.51
C ILE A 133 11.32 -7.06 6.78
N LEU A 134 11.96 -6.61 5.70
CA LEU A 134 11.45 -5.50 4.90
C LEU A 134 10.16 -5.90 4.20
N GLU A 135 10.07 -7.09 3.61
CA GLU A 135 8.83 -7.58 2.99
C GLU A 135 7.69 -7.72 4.01
N PHE A 136 8.01 -8.19 5.21
CA PHE A 136 7.06 -8.25 6.32
C PHE A 136 6.62 -6.86 6.80
N SER A 137 7.57 -5.95 6.98
CA SER A 137 7.32 -4.54 7.35
C SER A 137 6.48 -3.83 6.29
N LYS A 138 6.75 -4.11 5.01
CA LYS A 138 5.97 -3.62 3.87
C LYS A 138 4.50 -4.02 4.01
N LYS A 139 4.21 -5.30 4.28
CA LYS A 139 2.83 -5.77 4.48
C LYS A 139 2.13 -5.05 5.65
N LEU A 140 2.84 -4.76 6.73
CA LEU A 140 2.31 -4.03 7.88
C LEU A 140 2.12 -2.52 7.60
N LEU A 141 2.94 -1.94 6.72
CA LEU A 141 2.79 -0.57 6.24
C LEU A 141 1.68 -0.45 5.19
N GLU A 142 1.58 -1.42 4.28
CA GLU A 142 0.52 -1.59 3.28
C GLU A 142 -0.86 -1.87 3.92
N LYS A 143 -0.92 -2.16 5.23
CA LYS A 143 -2.15 -1.96 6.04
C LYS A 143 -2.48 -0.47 6.22
N ASP A 144 -2.06 0.42 5.33
CA ASP A 144 -2.67 1.73 5.20
C ASP A 144 -3.89 1.54 4.34
N PRO A 145 -5.06 2.01 4.78
CA PRO A 145 -6.25 1.88 3.97
C PRO A 145 -5.98 2.53 2.61
N LYS A 146 -6.10 1.75 1.53
CA LYS A 146 -5.99 2.21 0.15
C LYS A 146 -6.86 3.42 -0.14
N PHE A 147 -8.00 3.49 0.55
CA PHE A 147 -9.00 4.55 0.45
C PHE A 147 -8.96 5.51 1.65
N GLY A 148 -7.92 5.43 2.49
CA GLY A 148 -7.74 6.24 3.68
C GLY A 148 -8.69 5.88 4.83
N ILE A 149 -8.76 6.79 5.80
CA ILE A 149 -9.61 6.67 6.98
C ILE A 149 -10.75 7.69 6.94
N ASP A 150 -11.81 7.42 7.70
CA ASP A 150 -12.85 8.40 8.00
C ASP A 150 -12.43 9.36 9.14
N GLU A 151 -13.29 10.30 9.52
CA GLU A 151 -13.06 11.24 10.63
C GLU A 151 -12.89 10.59 12.01
N ARG A 152 -13.23 9.30 12.15
CA ARG A 152 -13.09 8.51 13.39
C ARG A 152 -11.83 7.66 13.38
N GLY A 153 -11.05 7.68 12.29
CA GLY A 153 -9.88 6.82 12.11
C GLY A 153 -10.20 5.40 11.64
N ILE A 154 -11.44 5.14 11.19
CA ILE A 154 -11.85 3.82 10.69
C ILE A 154 -11.37 3.66 9.25
N SER A 155 -10.79 2.50 8.96
CA SER A 155 -10.34 2.12 7.62
C SER A 155 -11.49 2.07 6.62
N ILE A 156 -11.44 2.89 5.56
CA ILE A 156 -12.42 2.85 4.49
C ILE A 156 -12.38 1.50 3.75
N ASP A 157 -11.21 0.90 3.60
CA ASP A 157 -11.04 -0.44 3.02
C ASP A 157 -11.84 -1.51 3.76
N GLU A 158 -11.91 -1.42 5.10
CA GLU A 158 -12.73 -2.33 5.90
C GLU A 158 -14.23 -2.11 5.68
N ILE A 159 -14.66 -0.86 5.53
CA ILE A 159 -16.06 -0.50 5.23
C ILE A 159 -16.45 -1.06 3.86
N ILE A 160 -15.61 -0.85 2.83
CA ILE A 160 -15.82 -1.39 1.48
C ILE A 160 -15.84 -2.91 1.50
N SER A 161 -14.92 -3.55 2.22
CA SER A 161 -14.88 -5.01 2.33
C SER A 161 -16.13 -5.58 3.00
N LYS A 162 -16.63 -4.93 4.06
CA LYS A 162 -17.89 -5.31 4.72
C LYS A 162 -19.08 -5.12 3.79
N TYR A 163 -19.11 -4.00 3.05
CA TYR A 163 -20.12 -3.71 2.05
C TYR A 163 -20.19 -4.79 0.96
N ILE A 164 -19.07 -5.09 0.29
CA ILE A 164 -18.99 -6.11 -0.76
C ILE A 164 -19.42 -7.48 -0.22
N ASN A 165 -18.95 -7.85 0.97
CA ASN A 165 -19.32 -9.12 1.60
C ASN A 165 -20.81 -9.22 1.94
N ARG A 166 -21.46 -8.11 2.26
CA ARG A 166 -22.92 -8.03 2.44
C ARG A 166 -23.61 -8.18 1.08
N VAL A 167 -23.25 -7.37 0.09
CA VAL A 167 -23.88 -7.34 -1.24
C VAL A 167 -23.80 -8.71 -1.93
N ARG A 168 -22.63 -9.35 -1.95
CA ARG A 168 -22.42 -10.64 -2.64
C ARG A 168 -23.22 -11.82 -2.09
N LYS A 169 -23.76 -11.70 -0.86
CA LYS A 169 -24.63 -12.73 -0.27
C LYS A 169 -26.04 -12.71 -0.84
N PHE A 170 -26.46 -11.56 -1.40
CA PHE A 170 -27.82 -11.33 -1.85
C PHE A 170 -27.91 -11.06 -3.35
N LEU A 171 -26.83 -10.56 -3.97
CA LEU A 171 -26.75 -10.28 -5.40
C LEU A 171 -25.64 -11.10 -6.06
N ASN A 172 -25.87 -11.51 -7.31
CA ASN A 172 -24.87 -12.16 -8.15
C ASN A 172 -23.88 -11.11 -8.68
N LEU A 173 -22.93 -10.75 -7.81
CA LEU A 173 -21.97 -9.68 -8.01
C LEU A 173 -20.96 -10.07 -9.10
N ALA A 174 -20.74 -9.17 -10.06
CA ALA A 174 -19.80 -9.35 -11.16
C ALA A 174 -18.55 -8.49 -10.98
N CYS A 175 -18.71 -7.18 -10.71
CA CYS A 175 -17.59 -6.27 -10.50
C CYS A 175 -17.97 -5.14 -9.54
N VAL A 176 -16.99 -4.65 -8.77
CA VAL A 176 -17.13 -3.44 -7.95
C VAL A 176 -15.91 -2.56 -8.16
N ILE A 177 -16.16 -1.30 -8.49
CA ILE A 177 -15.14 -0.30 -8.80
C ILE A 177 -15.34 0.90 -7.86
N VAL A 178 -14.34 1.21 -7.06
CA VAL A 178 -14.30 2.46 -6.27
C VAL A 178 -13.72 3.55 -7.15
N PHE A 179 -14.40 4.68 -7.28
CA PHE A 179 -13.90 5.81 -8.06
C PHE A 179 -13.98 7.10 -7.23
N GLY A 180 -13.75 8.25 -7.85
CA GLY A 180 -13.85 9.50 -7.12
C GLY A 180 -12.66 9.77 -6.20
N SER A 181 -12.86 10.64 -5.21
CA SER A 181 -11.76 11.21 -4.42
C SER A 181 -10.91 10.18 -3.69
N ARG A 182 -11.56 9.13 -3.19
CA ARG A 182 -10.94 8.00 -2.48
C ARG A 182 -10.03 7.18 -3.39
N SER A 183 -10.40 7.02 -4.67
CA SER A 183 -9.57 6.32 -5.66
C SER A 183 -8.39 7.18 -6.15
N ARG A 184 -8.59 8.49 -6.29
CA ARG A 184 -7.59 9.43 -6.83
C ARG A 184 -6.50 9.82 -5.83
N GLY A 185 -6.75 9.68 -4.53
CA GLY A 185 -5.79 10.11 -3.51
C GLY A 185 -6.09 11.44 -2.84
N ASP A 186 -7.07 12.21 -3.34
CA ASP A 186 -7.35 13.60 -2.94
C ASP A 186 -8.53 13.73 -1.95
N TRP A 187 -8.89 12.63 -1.29
CA TRP A 187 -9.97 12.57 -0.31
C TRP A 187 -9.68 13.40 0.96
N LYS A 188 -10.77 13.76 1.64
CA LYS A 188 -10.75 14.30 3.01
C LYS A 188 -11.32 13.25 3.97
N PRO A 189 -11.08 13.36 5.29
CA PRO A 189 -11.63 12.38 6.24
C PRO A 189 -13.14 12.17 6.10
N TRP A 190 -13.89 13.24 5.83
CA TRP A 190 -15.35 13.22 5.63
C TRP A 190 -15.80 12.95 4.18
N SER A 191 -14.90 12.60 3.27
CA SER A 191 -15.28 12.22 1.91
C SER A 191 -16.06 10.91 1.94
N ASP A 192 -17.16 10.87 1.22
CA ASP A 192 -17.87 9.67 0.82
C ASP A 192 -17.00 8.76 -0.07
N VAL A 193 -17.53 7.57 -0.34
CA VAL A 193 -16.92 6.53 -1.16
C VAL A 193 -17.83 6.27 -2.35
N ASP A 194 -17.45 6.81 -3.50
CA ASP A 194 -18.15 6.56 -4.77
C ASP A 194 -17.85 5.15 -5.28
N ILE A 195 -18.89 4.33 -5.48
CA ILE A 195 -18.77 2.95 -5.94
C ILE A 195 -19.71 2.65 -7.11
N VAL A 196 -19.18 2.02 -8.15
CA VAL A 196 -19.98 1.31 -9.15
C VAL A 196 -20.08 -0.16 -8.76
N VAL A 197 -21.30 -0.67 -8.69
CA VAL A 197 -21.64 -2.08 -8.44
C VAL A 197 -22.21 -2.69 -9.72
N ILE A 198 -21.60 -3.74 -10.23
CA ILE A 198 -22.04 -4.45 -11.43
C ILE A 198 -22.44 -5.86 -11.04
N VAL A 199 -23.62 -6.29 -11.48
CA VAL A 199 -24.19 -7.61 -11.16
C VAL A 199 -24.61 -8.33 -12.44
N HIS A 200 -24.59 -9.65 -12.46
CA HIS A 200 -25.11 -10.43 -13.60
C HIS A 200 -26.63 -10.31 -13.72
N GLU A 201 -27.30 -10.46 -12.58
CA GLU A 201 -28.76 -10.48 -12.51
C GLU A 201 -29.25 -9.67 -11.30
N MET A 202 -30.34 -8.92 -11.51
CA MET A 202 -31.07 -8.24 -10.45
C MET A 202 -32.47 -8.82 -10.37
N ASN A 203 -32.73 -9.67 -9.38
CA ASN A 203 -34.08 -10.14 -9.08
C ASN A 203 -34.66 -9.34 -7.91
N ILE A 204 -35.21 -8.17 -8.19
CA ILE A 204 -35.77 -7.28 -7.17
C ILE A 204 -37.17 -7.75 -6.79
N LYS A 205 -37.25 -8.72 -5.88
CA LYS A 205 -38.54 -9.16 -5.32
C LYS A 205 -39.05 -8.23 -4.22
N ASN A 206 -38.13 -7.55 -3.52
CA ASN A 206 -38.43 -6.69 -2.39
C ASN A 206 -37.46 -5.50 -2.33
N PHE A 207 -37.95 -4.30 -2.67
CA PHE A 207 -37.13 -3.09 -2.71
C PHE A 207 -36.58 -2.71 -1.33
N ASN A 208 -37.32 -2.95 -0.25
CA ASN A 208 -36.86 -2.66 1.11
C ASN A 208 -35.69 -3.56 1.52
N GLU A 209 -35.68 -4.80 1.04
CA GLU A 209 -34.59 -5.74 1.29
C GLU A 209 -33.34 -5.35 0.50
N LEU A 210 -33.52 -4.97 -0.78
CA LEU A 210 -32.43 -4.46 -1.61
C LEU A 210 -31.82 -3.19 -1.01
N PHE A 211 -32.64 -2.25 -0.54
CA PHE A 211 -32.17 -1.02 0.12
C PHE A 211 -31.33 -1.34 1.35
N LYS A 212 -31.77 -2.27 2.21
CA LYS A 212 -31.00 -2.69 3.40
C LYS A 212 -29.66 -3.31 3.04
N VAL A 213 -29.58 -4.05 1.94
CA VAL A 213 -28.34 -4.68 1.46
C VAL A 213 -27.35 -3.63 0.93
N LEU A 214 -27.85 -2.69 0.13
CA LEU A 214 -27.04 -1.67 -0.57
C LEU A 214 -26.77 -0.41 0.27
N HIS A 215 -27.49 -0.18 1.36
CA HIS A 215 -27.29 1.03 2.17
C HIS A 215 -26.05 0.91 3.08
N GLU A 216 -25.11 1.84 2.94
CA GLU A 216 -24.00 2.06 3.86
C GLU A 216 -23.75 3.57 3.96
N PRO A 217 -23.76 4.19 5.16
CA PRO A 217 -23.75 5.65 5.31
C PRO A 217 -22.64 6.42 4.57
N LEU A 218 -21.47 5.80 4.37
CA LEU A 218 -20.33 6.43 3.69
C LEU A 218 -20.18 6.01 2.23
N ILE A 219 -21.02 5.11 1.70
CA ILE A 219 -20.92 4.63 0.31
C ILE A 219 -22.04 5.21 -0.52
N GLU A 220 -21.67 5.99 -1.53
CA GLU A 220 -22.58 6.37 -2.62
C GLU A 220 -22.41 5.36 -3.75
N TYR A 221 -23.47 4.58 -4.04
CA TYR A 221 -23.42 3.51 -5.03
C TYR A 221 -24.22 3.84 -6.29
N ARG A 222 -23.72 3.37 -7.43
CA ARG A 222 -24.46 3.22 -8.69
C ARG A 222 -24.44 1.76 -9.10
N ILE A 223 -25.61 1.19 -9.41
CA ILE A 223 -25.75 -0.23 -9.76
C ILE A 223 -26.13 -0.42 -11.23
N TYR A 224 -25.52 -1.40 -11.88
CA TYR A 224 -25.80 -1.77 -13.26
C TYR A 224 -25.83 -3.30 -13.38
N ARG A 225 -26.71 -3.82 -14.24
CA ARG A 225 -26.52 -5.17 -14.80
C ARG A 225 -25.39 -5.16 -15.83
N VAL A 226 -24.79 -6.32 -16.11
CA VAL A 226 -23.68 -6.42 -17.08
C VAL A 226 -24.06 -5.88 -18.47
N ASP A 227 -25.27 -6.17 -18.96
CA ASP A 227 -25.79 -5.65 -20.23
C ASP A 227 -25.99 -4.13 -20.19
N GLU A 228 -26.55 -3.60 -19.11
CA GLU A 228 -26.74 -2.17 -18.86
C GLU A 228 -25.39 -1.44 -18.79
N ALA A 229 -24.39 -2.00 -18.11
CA ALA A 229 -23.05 -1.42 -18.03
C ALA A 229 -22.39 -1.34 -19.41
N LEU A 230 -22.48 -2.40 -20.21
CA LEU A 230 -21.97 -2.40 -21.59
C LEU A 230 -22.67 -1.35 -22.44
N GLN A 231 -23.98 -1.17 -22.27
CA GLN A 231 -24.75 -0.17 -23.00
C GLN A 231 -24.41 1.26 -22.57
N ALA A 232 -24.34 1.50 -21.26
CA ALA A 232 -23.97 2.77 -20.67
C ALA A 232 -22.57 3.23 -21.13
N ILE A 233 -21.61 2.32 -21.27
CA ILE A 233 -20.31 2.63 -21.88
C ILE A 233 -20.46 3.08 -23.33
N ARG A 234 -21.33 2.47 -24.14
CA ARG A 234 -21.56 2.88 -25.55
C ARG A 234 -22.23 4.25 -25.67
N GLU A 235 -23.09 4.57 -24.72
CA GLU A 235 -23.84 5.83 -24.67
C GLU A 235 -23.03 6.96 -24.05
N GLY A 236 -21.95 6.63 -23.33
CA GLY A 236 -21.05 7.59 -22.72
C GLY A 236 -21.49 8.04 -21.33
N ASP A 237 -22.08 7.12 -20.56
CA ASP A 237 -22.46 7.34 -19.17
C ASP A 237 -21.27 7.86 -18.35
N PRO A 238 -21.33 9.10 -17.80
CA PRO A 238 -20.19 9.72 -17.15
C PRO A 238 -19.68 8.92 -15.94
N THR A 239 -20.56 8.29 -15.17
CA THR A 239 -20.19 7.50 -14.00
C THR A 239 -19.33 6.30 -14.40
N LEU A 240 -19.79 5.49 -15.35
CA LEU A 240 -19.01 4.32 -15.80
C LEU A 240 -17.74 4.73 -16.56
N LEU A 241 -17.78 5.78 -17.37
CA LEU A 241 -16.58 6.27 -18.05
C LEU A 241 -15.51 6.73 -17.04
N LEU A 242 -15.90 7.48 -16.00
CA LEU A 242 -15.00 7.89 -14.92
C LEU A 242 -14.51 6.68 -14.12
N ALA A 243 -15.40 5.80 -13.68
CA ALA A 243 -15.04 4.62 -12.91
C ALA A 243 -14.07 3.70 -13.67
N LEU A 244 -14.25 3.54 -14.99
CA LEU A 244 -13.29 2.79 -15.79
C LEU A 244 -11.98 3.56 -15.96
N PHE A 245 -12.01 4.88 -16.11
CA PHE A 245 -10.80 5.69 -16.32
C PHE A 245 -9.90 5.76 -15.08
N GLU A 246 -10.43 6.24 -13.94
CA GLU A 246 -9.67 6.51 -12.71
C GLU A 246 -9.93 5.50 -11.58
N GLY A 247 -10.97 4.69 -11.70
CA GLY A 247 -11.41 3.82 -10.62
C GLY A 247 -10.49 2.64 -10.35
N VAL A 248 -10.60 2.17 -9.12
CA VAL A 248 -9.87 1.05 -8.55
C VAL A 248 -10.84 -0.11 -8.37
N VAL A 249 -10.55 -1.22 -9.05
CA VAL A 249 -11.31 -2.47 -8.89
C VAL A 249 -11.05 -3.06 -7.50
N VAL A 250 -12.12 -3.36 -6.78
CA VAL A 250 -12.10 -3.96 -5.43
C VAL A 250 -12.79 -5.33 -5.37
N TYR A 251 -13.54 -5.67 -6.42
CA TYR A 251 -14.07 -7.01 -6.67
C TYR A 251 -14.24 -7.19 -8.18
N ASP A 252 -13.89 -8.36 -8.70
CA ASP A 252 -14.10 -8.73 -10.10
C ASP A 252 -14.14 -10.24 -10.22
N ASP A 253 -15.07 -10.74 -11.04
CA ASP A 253 -15.19 -12.15 -11.39
C ASP A 253 -14.64 -12.48 -12.80
N GLY A 254 -14.07 -11.47 -13.46
CA GLY A 254 -13.51 -11.53 -14.81
C GLY A 254 -14.22 -10.60 -15.81
N ILE A 255 -15.37 -10.01 -15.46
CA ILE A 255 -16.09 -9.11 -16.35
C ILE A 255 -15.38 -7.77 -16.58
N TYR A 256 -14.54 -7.30 -15.64
CA TYR A 256 -13.91 -5.99 -15.72
C TYR A 256 -13.07 -5.80 -16.99
N ASN A 257 -12.32 -6.83 -17.41
CA ASN A 257 -11.51 -6.76 -18.63
C ASN A 257 -12.37 -6.48 -19.87
N ARG A 258 -13.54 -7.13 -19.96
CA ARG A 258 -14.49 -6.91 -21.07
C ARG A 258 -15.02 -5.47 -21.09
N LEU A 259 -15.35 -4.91 -19.93
CA LEU A 259 -15.80 -3.51 -19.80
C LEU A 259 -14.67 -2.54 -20.16
N ARG A 260 -13.46 -2.80 -19.67
CA ARG A 260 -12.27 -1.99 -19.90
C ARG A 260 -11.85 -1.98 -21.38
N ASP A 261 -11.94 -3.12 -22.04
CA ASP A 261 -11.63 -3.24 -23.47
C ASP A 261 -12.66 -2.50 -24.32
N LEU A 262 -13.95 -2.62 -24.01
CA LEU A 262 -14.99 -1.85 -24.69
C LEU A 262 -14.79 -0.34 -24.52
N PHE A 263 -14.49 0.10 -23.29
CA PHE A 263 -14.18 1.50 -22.99
C PHE A 263 -12.99 2.00 -23.82
N ARG A 264 -11.87 1.27 -23.83
CA ARG A 264 -10.66 1.63 -24.60
C ARG A 264 -10.91 1.63 -26.10
N LYS A 265 -11.77 0.72 -26.60
CA LYS A 265 -12.15 0.66 -28.01
C LYS A 265 -12.92 1.92 -28.41
N LEU A 266 -13.91 2.32 -27.61
CA LEU A 266 -14.86 3.38 -27.99
C LEU A 266 -14.42 4.78 -27.59
N TRP A 267 -13.59 4.91 -26.56
CA TRP A 267 -13.29 6.21 -25.96
C TRP A 267 -11.78 6.43 -25.80
N ARG A 268 -11.36 7.64 -26.18
CA ARG A 268 -10.08 8.22 -25.81
C ARG A 268 -10.32 9.28 -24.73
N VAL A 269 -9.45 9.32 -23.72
CA VAL A 269 -9.53 10.32 -22.65
C VAL A 269 -8.43 11.35 -22.83
N GLU A 270 -8.80 12.62 -22.85
CA GLU A 270 -7.90 13.76 -22.75
C GLU A 270 -7.99 14.35 -21.33
N VAL A 271 -6.86 14.42 -20.62
CA VAL A 271 -6.79 15.00 -19.28
C VAL A 271 -6.54 16.49 -19.42
N LEU A 272 -7.55 17.31 -19.12
CA LEU A 272 -7.47 18.77 -19.19
C LEU A 272 -6.81 19.34 -17.93
N LEU A 273 -7.19 18.79 -16.77
CA LEU A 273 -6.59 19.12 -15.48
C LEU A 273 -6.57 17.84 -14.61
N PRO A 274 -5.39 17.39 -14.13
CA PRO A 274 -5.28 16.16 -13.34
C PRO A 274 -6.23 16.18 -12.14
N ASN A 275 -6.97 15.07 -11.94
CA ASN A 275 -7.94 14.87 -10.87
C ASN A 275 -9.14 15.84 -10.84
N VAL A 276 -9.31 16.69 -11.85
CA VAL A 276 -10.35 17.72 -11.86
C VAL A 276 -11.19 17.69 -13.14
N ALA A 277 -10.57 17.60 -14.32
CA ALA A 277 -11.28 17.73 -15.58
C ALA A 277 -10.75 16.79 -16.67
N TYR A 278 -11.68 16.04 -17.26
CA TYR A 278 -11.42 15.09 -18.34
C TYR A 278 -12.37 15.32 -19.50
N LYS A 279 -11.90 15.07 -20.72
CA LYS A 279 -12.71 15.07 -21.93
C LYS A 279 -12.68 13.66 -22.55
N PHE A 280 -13.84 13.03 -22.60
CA PHE A 280 -14.03 11.73 -23.25
C PHE A 280 -14.39 11.96 -24.71
N ILE A 281 -13.56 11.44 -25.61
CA ILE A 281 -13.67 11.62 -27.06
C ILE A 281 -14.04 10.27 -27.67
N ARG A 282 -15.15 10.21 -28.39
CA ARG A 282 -15.61 8.99 -29.06
C ARG A 282 -14.72 8.70 -30.27
N ASN A 283 -14.22 7.47 -30.37
CA ASN A 283 -13.47 7.02 -31.54
C ASN A 283 -14.46 6.80 -32.69
N MET A 284 -14.36 7.59 -33.76
CA MET A 284 -15.29 7.51 -34.90
C MET A 284 -15.07 6.25 -35.78
N SER A 285 -14.06 5.44 -35.47
CA SER A 285 -13.67 4.24 -36.20
C SER A 285 -14.01 2.91 -35.49
N ALA A 286 -14.81 2.95 -34.42
CA ALA A 286 -15.04 1.83 -33.49
C ALA A 286 -16.46 1.27 -33.48
#